data_AF-M3VF87-F1
#
_entry.id   AF-M3VF87-F1
#
_cell.length_a   1.000
_cell.length_b   1.000
_cell.length_c   1.000
_cell.angle_alpha   90.00
_cell.angle_beta   90.00
_cell.angle_gamma   90.00
#
_symmetry.space_group_name_H-M   'P 1'
#
loop_
_entity.id
_entity.type
_entity.pdbx_description
1 polymer ?
#
loop_
_entity_poly.entity_id
_entity_poly.type
_entity_poly.pdbx_seq_one_letter_code
_entity_poly.pdbx_strand_id
1 'polypeptide(L)' 'MGINDKFENKAEELKGRAKEAAGAATGDDDLKNEGKADQASSAVKKGIEEVKDKANEVIGKITGS' A
#
# COMPACT_ATOMS: atom_id res chain seq x y z
N MET A 1 -12.21 12.60 1.56
CA MET A 1 -10.89 11.95 1.36
C MET A 1 -9.97 12.98 0.74
N GLY A 2 -9.03 13.46 1.55
CA GLY A 2 -8.31 14.71 1.34
C GLY A 2 -6.98 14.50 0.63
N ILE A 3 -6.38 15.60 0.17
CA ILE A 3 -5.08 15.62 -0.51
C ILE A 3 -3.99 14.95 0.35
N ASN A 4 -4.13 14.98 1.68
CA ASN A 4 -3.30 14.26 2.65
C ASN A 4 -3.24 12.75 2.39
N ASP A 5 -4.37 12.08 2.17
CA ASP A 5 -4.40 10.61 1.99
C ASP A 5 -3.61 10.17 0.75
N LYS A 6 -3.69 10.96 -0.34
CA LYS A 6 -2.94 10.70 -1.57
C LYS A 6 -1.46 11.01 -1.42
N PHE A 7 -1.13 12.04 -0.64
CA PHE A 7 0.25 12.43 -0.39
C PHE A 7 0.95 11.40 0.50
N GLU A 8 0.28 10.91 1.54
CA GLU A 8 0.79 9.91 2.46
C GLU A 8 1.03 8.57 1.75
N ASN A 9 0.07 8.12 0.92
CA ASN A 9 0.23 6.95 0.06
C ASN A 9 1.44 7.06 -0.89
N LYS A 10 1.63 8.22 -1.53
CA LYS A 10 2.79 8.46 -2.39
C LYS A 10 4.09 8.53 -1.61
N ALA A 11 4.07 9.10 -0.41
CA ALA A 11 5.24 9.21 0.45
C ALA A 11 5.71 7.83 0.94
N GLU A 12 4.79 6.93 1.30
CA GLU A 12 5.11 5.54 1.64
C GLU A 12 5.70 4.79 0.45
N GLU A 13 5.12 4.96 -0.76
CA GLU A 13 5.66 4.34 -1.97
C GLU A 13 7.09 4.85 -2.30
N LEU A 14 7.30 6.15 -2.15
CA LEU A 14 8.61 6.79 -2.35
C LEU A 14 9.62 6.30 -1.31
N LYS A 15 9.19 6.17 -0.04
CA LYS A 15 10.01 5.68 1.07
C LYS A 15 10.43 4.22 0.85
N GLY A 16 9.51 3.36 0.40
CA GLY A 16 9.80 1.96 0.07
C GLY A 16 10.83 1.84 -1.05
N ARG A 17 10.68 2.61 -2.13
CA ARG A 17 11.66 2.65 -3.22
C ARG A 17 13.01 3.22 -2.77
N ALA A 18 12.99 4.23 -1.90
CA ALA A 18 14.21 4.79 -1.34
C ALA A 18 14.97 3.78 -0.48
N LYS A 19 14.27 2.99 0.36
CA LYS A 19 14.87 1.88 1.12
C LYS A 19 15.45 0.81 0.21
N GLU A 20 14.73 0.42 -0.85
CA GLU A 20 15.23 -0.52 -1.85
C GLU A 20 16.50 -0.03 -2.54
N ALA A 21 16.50 1.22 -2.99
CA ALA A 21 17.65 1.83 -3.67
C ALA A 21 18.84 2.00 -2.72
N ALA A 22 18.59 2.44 -1.48
CA ALA A 22 19.60 2.58 -0.46
C ALA A 22 20.22 1.22 -0.11
N GLY A 23 19.40 0.21 0.18
CA GLY A 23 19.86 -1.14 0.49
C GLY A 23 20.62 -1.78 -0.68
N ALA A 24 20.16 -1.58 -1.92
CA ALA A 24 20.89 -2.04 -3.10
C ALA A 24 22.25 -1.34 -3.28
N ALA A 25 22.33 -0.05 -2.94
CA ALA A 25 23.56 0.73 -3.05
C ALA A 25 24.56 0.46 -1.93
N THR A 26 24.08 0.19 -0.71
CA THR A 26 24.93 -0.10 0.47
C THR A 26 25.20 -1.59 0.66
N GLY A 27 24.56 -2.47 -0.14
CA GLY A 27 24.65 -3.92 0.03
C GLY A 27 23.90 -4.44 1.27
N ASP A 28 22.93 -3.67 1.75
CA ASP A 28 22.13 -3.99 2.93
C ASP A 28 20.83 -4.68 2.49
N ASP A 29 20.83 -6.02 2.58
CA ASP A 29 19.70 -6.85 2.18
C ASP A 29 18.47 -6.62 3.08
N ASP A 30 18.65 -6.20 4.34
CA ASP A 30 17.55 -5.87 5.24
C ASP A 30 16.78 -4.63 4.74
N LEU A 31 17.49 -3.54 4.42
CA LEU A 31 16.88 -2.33 3.84
C LEU A 31 16.14 -2.61 2.52
N LYS A 32 16.74 -3.45 1.67
CA LYS A 32 16.15 -3.85 0.41
C LYS A 32 14.89 -4.70 0.60
N ASN A 33 14.92 -5.64 1.54
CA ASN A 33 13.78 -6.50 1.86
C ASN A 33 12.65 -5.71 2.54
N GLU A 34 12.96 -4.75 3.42
CA GLU A 34 11.99 -3.84 4.00
C GLU A 34 11.26 -3.02 2.93
N GLY A 35 12.00 -2.43 1.99
CA GLY A 35 11.40 -1.66 0.90
C GLY A 35 10.43 -2.47 0.03
N LYS A 36 10.78 -3.74 -0.25
CA LYS A 36 9.89 -4.67 -0.97
C LYS A 36 8.70 -5.12 -0.13
N ALA A 37 8.91 -5.40 1.15
CA ALA A 37 7.85 -5.83 2.07
C ALA A 37 6.82 -4.71 2.27
N ASP A 38 7.26 -3.46 2.42
CA ASP A 38 6.39 -2.28 2.52
C ASP A 38 5.51 -2.12 1.27
N GLN A 39 6.09 -2.30 0.06
CA GLN A 39 5.35 -2.27 -1.20
C GLN A 39 4.34 -3.41 -1.32
N ALA A 40 4.74 -4.64 -0.99
CA ALA A 40 3.86 -5.81 -1.04
C ALA A 40 2.71 -5.68 -0.05
N SER A 41 2.98 -5.25 1.18
CA SER A 41 1.98 -5.02 2.23
C SER A 41 0.99 -3.94 1.80
N SER A 42 1.47 -2.84 1.20
CA SER A 42 0.62 -1.77 0.68
C SER A 42 -0.27 -2.23 -0.47
N ALA A 43 0.25 -3.03 -1.40
CA ALA A 43 -0.53 -3.60 -2.50
C ALA A 43 -1.62 -4.56 -1.99
N VAL A 44 -1.28 -5.39 -1.00
CA VAL A 44 -2.23 -6.30 -0.35
C VAL A 44 -3.31 -5.52 0.39
N LYS A 45 -2.95 -4.51 1.19
CA LYS A 45 -3.92 -3.66 1.89
C LYS A 45 -4.88 -2.99 0.93
N LYS A 46 -4.38 -2.37 -0.14
CA LYS A 46 -5.23 -1.74 -1.18
C LYS A 46 -6.16 -2.75 -1.85
N GLY A 47 -5.65 -3.92 -2.21
CA GLY A 47 -6.46 -4.98 -2.81
C GLY A 47 -7.55 -5.50 -1.86
N ILE A 48 -7.23 -5.67 -0.58
CA ILE A 48 -8.20 -6.08 0.44
C ILE A 48 -9.24 -4.98 0.69
N GLU A 49 -8.82 -3.72 0.79
CA GLU A 49 -9.75 -2.59 0.96
C GLU A 49 -10.68 -2.46 -0.25
N GLU A 50 -10.17 -2.52 -1.47
CA GLU A 50 -11.01 -2.50 -2.68
C GLU A 50 -12.00 -3.67 -2.74
N VAL A 51 -11.56 -4.89 -2.38
CA VAL A 51 -12.45 -6.06 -2.31
C VAL A 51 -13.50 -5.88 -1.21
N LYS A 52 -13.12 -5.36 -0.05
CA LYS A 52 -14.03 -5.11 1.08
C LYS A 52 -15.02 -4.01 0.76
N ASP A 53 -14.60 -2.93 0.09
CA ASP A 53 -15.48 -1.86 -0.38
C ASP A 53 -16.47 -2.36 -1.43
N LYS A 54 -16.00 -3.13 -2.44
CA LYS A 54 -16.89 -3.74 -3.43
C LYS A 54 -17.85 -4.74 -2.81
N ALA A 55 -17.38 -5.55 -1.85
CA ALA A 55 -18.23 -6.47 -1.12
C ALA A 55 -19.26 -5.72 -0.27
N ASN A 56 -18.87 -4.65 0.43
CA ASN A 56 -19.80 -3.81 1.18
C ASN A 56 -20.79 -3.08 0.28
N GLU A 57 -20.40 -2.65 -0.93
CA GLU A 57 -21.33 -2.06 -1.91
C GLU A 57 -22.35 -3.09 -2.39
N VAL A 58 -21.91 -4.31 -2.73
CA VAL A 58 -22.78 -5.40 -3.16
C VAL A 58 -23.70 -5.86 -2.03
N ILE A 59 -23.15 -6.04 -0.82
CA ILE A 59 -23.93 -6.39 0.37
C ILE A 59 -24.93 -5.27 0.66
N GLY A 60 -24.52 -4.00 0.63
CA GLY A 60 -25.42 -2.86 0.83
C GLY A 60 -26.57 -2.81 -0.17
N LYS A 61 -26.31 -3.11 -1.45
CA LYS A 61 -27.35 -3.24 -2.49
C LYS A 61 -28.30 -4.43 -2.24
N ILE A 62 -27.81 -5.53 -1.67
CA ILE A 62 -28.60 -6.74 -1.40
C ILE A 62 -29.38 -6.63 -0.08
N THR A 63 -28.82 -5.98 0.95
CA THR A 63 -29.45 -5.81 2.27
C THR A 63 -30.41 -4.62 2.35
N GLY A 64 -30.63 -3.91 1.24
CA GLY A 64 -31.72 -2.96 1.10
C GLY A 64 -31.42 -1.56 1.65
N SER A 65 -30.92 -0.70 0.75
CA SER A 65 -31.40 0.69 0.61
C SER A 65 -32.00 0.85 -0.77
#